data_AF-A0A355AAY2-F1
#
_entry.id   AF-A0A355AAY2-F1
#
_cell.length_a   1.000
_cell.length_b   1.000
_cell.length_c   1.000
_cell.angle_alpha   90.00
_cell.angle_beta   90.00
_cell.angle_gamma   90.00
#
_symmetry.space_group_name_H-M   'P 1'
#
loop_
_entity.id
_entity.type
_entity.pdbx_description
1 polymer ?
#
loop_
_entity_poly.entity_id
_entity_poly.type
_entity_poly.pdbx_seq_one_letter_code
_entity_poly.pdbx_strand_id
1 'polypeptide(L)'
;MTQSELKDFLDTKVVQYNNPKFIESDPIQIPHLFSLKEDIEISAFLTATIAWGNRKMIIRNANKMMELLNHSPYDFIVNHQQKDLDTLEKFVHRTFNSIDFTYFIKALQHIYKNHNGLEAVFSAYADATSTQTSIHHLKKVFFELEHPQRTQKHISDPLKGSAAKRINMFLRWMVRKDNAGVDFGIWKTLSPSSLSCPLDVHSGNVARVLGLLTRKQNDA
;
A
#
# COMPACT_ATOMS: atom_id res chain seq x y z
N MET A 1 -19.99 27.19 5.87
CA MET A 1 -19.72 26.50 7.14
C MET A 1 -18.67 27.29 7.89
N THR A 2 -18.87 27.53 9.17
CA THR A 2 -17.81 28.03 10.05
C THR A 2 -16.74 26.95 10.23
N GLN A 3 -15.56 27.33 10.73
CA GLN A 3 -14.49 26.36 11.00
C GLN A 3 -14.92 25.29 12.01
N SER A 4 -15.72 25.66 13.02
CA SER A 4 -16.27 24.70 14.00
C SER A 4 -17.23 23.72 13.35
N GLU A 5 -18.19 24.20 12.55
CA GLU A 5 -19.14 23.34 11.83
C GLU A 5 -18.42 22.36 10.89
N LEU A 6 -17.36 22.81 10.22
CA LEU A 6 -16.57 21.96 9.34
C LEU A 6 -15.83 20.88 10.12
N LYS A 7 -15.24 21.23 11.27
CA LYS A 7 -14.59 20.25 12.15
C LYS A 7 -15.60 19.20 12.63
N ASP A 8 -16.75 19.62 13.15
CA ASP A 8 -17.76 18.71 13.68
C ASP A 8 -18.32 17.78 12.59
N PHE A 9 -18.52 18.31 11.38
CA PHE A 9 -18.88 17.53 10.22
C PHE A 9 -17.82 16.47 9.88
N LEU A 10 -16.55 16.86 9.79
CA LEU A 10 -15.45 15.94 9.48
C LEU A 10 -15.26 14.87 10.56
N ASP A 11 -15.33 15.24 11.84
CA ASP A 11 -15.23 14.30 12.97
C ASP A 11 -16.37 13.27 12.91
N THR A 12 -17.60 13.72 12.62
CA THR A 12 -18.75 12.82 12.40
C THR A 12 -18.48 11.85 11.25
N LYS A 13 -17.91 12.32 10.14
CA LYS A 13 -17.57 11.46 8.99
C LYS A 13 -16.44 10.47 9.30
N VAL A 14 -15.46 10.85 10.12
CA VAL A 14 -14.42 9.93 10.59
C VAL A 14 -15.05 8.81 11.40
N VAL A 15 -15.92 9.11 12.36
CA VAL A 15 -16.62 8.08 13.15
C VAL A 15 -17.50 7.18 12.26
N GLN A 16 -18.15 7.77 11.26
CA GLN A 16 -19.00 7.03 10.32
C GLN A 16 -18.21 6.03 9.47
N TYR A 17 -17.07 6.43 8.90
CA TYR A 17 -16.36 5.65 7.88
C TYR A 17 -15.13 4.89 8.38
N ASN A 18 -14.47 5.35 9.45
CA ASN A 18 -13.36 4.63 10.08
C ASN A 18 -13.91 3.58 11.05
N ASN A 19 -14.60 2.58 10.50
CA ASN A 19 -15.34 1.56 11.23
C ASN A 19 -14.94 0.15 10.75
N PRO A 20 -14.65 -0.80 11.66
CA PRO A 20 -14.27 -2.17 11.30
C PRO A 20 -15.25 -2.89 10.38
N LYS A 21 -16.54 -2.53 10.39
CA LYS A 21 -17.54 -3.10 9.47
C LYS A 21 -17.17 -2.92 7.99
N PHE A 22 -16.40 -1.89 7.65
CA PHE A 22 -15.95 -1.70 6.27
C PHE A 22 -14.81 -2.65 5.87
N ILE A 23 -14.06 -3.22 6.82
CA ILE A 23 -12.94 -4.13 6.56
C ILE A 23 -13.42 -5.33 5.74
N GLU A 24 -14.55 -5.95 6.09
CA GLU A 24 -15.11 -7.13 5.41
C GLU A 24 -15.26 -6.95 3.89
N SER A 25 -15.48 -5.72 3.44
CA SER A 25 -15.65 -5.38 2.02
C SER A 25 -14.45 -4.67 1.42
N ASP A 26 -13.40 -4.41 2.19
CA ASP A 26 -12.23 -3.64 1.77
C ASP A 26 -11.00 -4.54 1.61
N PRO A 27 -10.10 -4.27 0.63
CA PRO A 27 -8.87 -5.03 0.48
C PRO A 27 -7.99 -5.08 1.73
N ILE A 28 -8.11 -4.12 2.66
CA ILE A 28 -7.38 -4.16 3.93
C ILE A 28 -7.71 -5.43 4.76
N GLN A 29 -8.79 -6.16 4.49
CA GLN A 29 -9.07 -7.43 5.17
C GLN A 29 -7.96 -8.48 5.00
N ILE A 30 -7.19 -8.42 3.90
CA ILE A 30 -6.17 -9.41 3.59
C ILE A 30 -5.02 -9.35 4.59
N PRO A 31 -4.38 -8.19 4.85
CA PRO A 31 -3.38 -8.11 5.91
C PRO A 31 -3.94 -8.37 7.32
N HIS A 32 -5.25 -8.19 7.56
CA HIS A 32 -5.89 -8.52 8.84
C HIS A 32 -5.98 -10.03 9.11
N LEU A 33 -5.66 -10.88 8.13
CA LEU A 33 -5.54 -12.33 8.31
C LEU A 33 -4.28 -12.73 9.11
N PHE A 34 -3.35 -11.79 9.33
CA PHE A 34 -2.04 -12.07 9.90
C PHE A 34 -1.79 -11.29 11.19
N SER A 35 -0.89 -11.81 12.03
CA SER A 35 -0.45 -11.15 13.27
C SER A 35 1.05 -10.86 13.31
N LEU A 36 1.86 -11.60 12.54
CA LEU A 36 3.28 -11.31 12.38
C LEU A 36 3.46 -10.02 11.58
N LYS A 37 4.36 -9.14 12.05
CA LYS A 37 4.62 -7.83 11.43
C LYS A 37 4.96 -7.96 9.95
N GLU A 38 5.88 -8.86 9.63
CA GLU A 38 6.39 -9.07 8.28
C GLU A 38 5.31 -9.67 7.36
N ASP A 39 4.44 -10.54 7.89
CA ASP A 39 3.30 -11.07 7.12
C ASP A 39 2.29 -9.97 6.79
N ILE A 40 1.99 -9.09 7.75
CA ILE A 40 1.12 -7.93 7.55
C ILE A 40 1.72 -7.00 6.49
N GLU A 41 3.01 -6.69 6.58
CA GLU A 41 3.70 -5.82 5.62
C GLU A 41 3.65 -6.37 4.19
N ILE A 42 4.04 -7.63 3.99
CA ILE A 42 4.10 -8.26 2.67
C ILE A 42 2.69 -8.40 2.08
N SER A 43 1.74 -8.90 2.86
CA SER A 43 0.35 -9.06 2.40
C SER A 43 -0.30 -7.72 2.08
N ALA A 44 -0.07 -6.69 2.90
CA ALA A 44 -0.54 -5.33 2.64
C ALA A 44 0.08 -4.75 1.37
N PHE A 45 1.39 -4.90 1.18
CA PHE A 45 2.09 -4.37 0.01
C PHE A 45 1.63 -5.03 -1.30
N LEU A 46 1.51 -6.36 -1.32
CA LEU A 46 1.00 -7.11 -2.47
C LEU A 46 -0.47 -6.77 -2.76
N THR A 47 -1.30 -6.68 -1.73
CA THR A 47 -2.72 -6.32 -1.87
C THR A 47 -2.88 -4.90 -2.40
N ALA A 48 -2.14 -3.93 -1.85
CA ALA A 48 -2.16 -2.55 -2.31
C ALA A 48 -1.64 -2.42 -3.75
N THR A 49 -0.64 -3.23 -4.12
CA THR A 49 -0.14 -3.31 -5.49
C THR A 49 -1.29 -3.60 -6.43
N ILE A 50 -2.14 -4.60 -6.15
CA ILE A 50 -3.28 -5.01 -7.00
C ILE A 50 -4.59 -4.26 -6.77
N ALA A 51 -4.62 -3.22 -5.94
CA ALA A 51 -5.84 -2.52 -5.55
C ALA A 51 -6.35 -1.52 -6.63
N TRP A 52 -6.60 -1.99 -7.86
CA TRP A 52 -7.23 -1.18 -8.91
C TRP A 52 -8.29 -1.92 -9.73
N GLY A 53 -9.48 -1.32 -9.82
CA GLY A 53 -10.63 -1.91 -10.53
C GLY A 53 -11.70 -2.43 -9.59
N ASN A 54 -12.32 -3.55 -9.96
CA ASN A 54 -13.45 -4.09 -9.22
C ASN A 54 -12.99 -4.65 -7.85
N ARG A 55 -13.56 -4.10 -6.78
CA ARG A 55 -13.31 -4.45 -5.37
C ARG A 55 -13.39 -5.97 -5.09
N LYS A 56 -14.42 -6.67 -5.57
CA LYS A 56 -14.56 -8.12 -5.36
C LYS A 56 -13.43 -8.91 -6.04
N MET A 57 -13.03 -8.50 -7.24
CA MET A 57 -11.91 -9.12 -7.95
C MET A 57 -10.56 -8.86 -7.27
N ILE A 58 -10.36 -7.66 -6.70
CA ILE A 58 -9.17 -7.32 -5.91
C ILE A 58 -9.06 -8.27 -4.72
N ILE A 59 -10.11 -8.36 -3.89
CA ILE A 59 -10.12 -9.22 -2.70
C ILE A 59 -9.90 -10.69 -3.07
N ARG A 60 -10.59 -11.20 -4.10
CA ARG A 60 -10.41 -12.58 -4.56
C ARG A 60 -8.96 -12.86 -4.98
N ASN A 61 -8.37 -11.97 -5.78
CA ASN A 61 -7.03 -12.18 -6.28
C ASN A 61 -5.96 -11.95 -5.19
N ALA A 62 -6.22 -11.11 -4.20
CA ALA A 62 -5.34 -10.94 -3.04
C ALA A 62 -5.38 -12.17 -2.11
N ASN A 63 -6.55 -12.76 -1.86
CA ASN A 63 -6.65 -14.06 -1.18
C ASN A 63 -5.88 -15.14 -1.94
N LYS A 64 -6.04 -15.21 -3.28
CA LYS A 64 -5.27 -16.14 -4.12
C LYS A 64 -3.76 -15.93 -4.00
N MET A 65 -3.28 -14.68 -3.86
CA MET A 65 -1.86 -14.45 -3.58
C MET A 65 -1.46 -15.08 -2.24
N MET A 66 -2.26 -14.90 -1.18
CA MET A 66 -1.94 -15.47 0.13
C MET A 66 -1.98 -17.01 0.12
N GLU A 67 -2.91 -17.62 -0.61
CA GLU A 67 -2.95 -19.07 -0.85
C GLU A 67 -1.67 -19.57 -1.52
N LEU A 68 -1.21 -18.89 -2.57
CA LEU A 68 0.04 -19.22 -3.28
C LEU A 68 1.29 -19.04 -2.40
N LEU A 69 1.20 -18.20 -1.38
CA LEU A 69 2.25 -17.98 -0.39
C LEU A 69 2.03 -18.84 0.87
N ASN A 70 1.24 -19.92 0.77
CA ASN A 70 0.95 -20.87 1.85
C ASN A 70 0.38 -20.24 3.13
N HIS A 71 -0.26 -19.08 3.03
CA HIS A 71 -0.69 -18.27 4.19
C HIS A 71 0.45 -17.99 5.19
N SER A 72 1.70 -17.98 4.72
CA SER A 72 2.87 -17.55 5.49
C SER A 72 3.78 -16.70 4.59
N PRO A 73 3.32 -15.50 4.20
CA PRO A 73 4.00 -14.69 3.20
C PRO A 73 5.46 -14.40 3.56
N TYR A 74 5.79 -14.08 4.81
CA TYR A 74 7.16 -13.82 5.23
C TYR A 74 8.06 -15.04 5.08
N ASP A 75 7.62 -16.20 5.58
CA ASP A 75 8.38 -17.46 5.44
C ASP A 75 8.61 -17.80 3.96
N PHE A 76 7.56 -17.71 3.14
CA PHE A 76 7.68 -17.92 1.69
C PHE A 76 8.68 -16.94 1.06
N ILE A 77 8.58 -15.64 1.36
CA ILE A 77 9.51 -14.63 0.83
C ILE A 77 10.96 -14.99 1.18
N VAL A 78 11.26 -15.33 2.44
CA VAL A 78 12.63 -15.58 2.88
C VAL A 78 13.17 -16.91 2.37
N ASN A 79 12.34 -17.95 2.33
CA ASN A 79 12.77 -19.34 2.18
C ASN A 79 12.40 -20.01 0.85
N HIS A 80 11.64 -19.36 -0.04
CA HIS A 80 11.26 -19.97 -1.32
C HIS A 80 12.47 -20.45 -2.13
N GLN A 81 12.27 -21.57 -2.81
CA GLN A 81 13.15 -22.12 -3.82
C GLN A 81 12.60 -21.83 -5.21
N GLN A 82 13.40 -22.09 -6.25
CA GLN A 82 12.98 -21.86 -7.64
C GLN A 82 11.68 -22.63 -7.99
N LYS A 83 11.53 -23.87 -7.53
CA LYS A 83 10.32 -24.69 -7.74
C LYS A 83 9.05 -24.06 -7.16
N ASP A 84 9.17 -23.29 -6.07
CA ASP A 84 8.03 -22.67 -5.41
C ASP A 84 7.53 -21.47 -6.25
N LEU A 85 8.43 -20.81 -6.98
CA LEU A 85 8.08 -19.73 -7.91
C LEU A 85 7.31 -20.22 -9.14
N ASP A 86 7.50 -21.47 -9.54
CA ASP A 86 6.79 -22.07 -10.68
C ASP A 86 5.28 -22.18 -10.38
N THR A 87 4.90 -22.27 -9.11
CA THR A 87 3.48 -22.26 -8.70
C THR A 87 2.77 -20.93 -9.00
N LEU A 88 3.53 -19.84 -9.19
CA LEU A 88 3.01 -18.49 -9.43
C LEU A 88 2.66 -18.23 -10.91
N GLU A 89 3.05 -19.13 -11.82
CA GLU A 89 2.96 -18.94 -13.28
C GLU A 89 1.55 -18.64 -13.79
N LYS A 90 0.52 -19.11 -13.09
CA LYS A 90 -0.90 -18.95 -13.46
C LYS A 90 -1.55 -17.73 -12.81
N PHE A 91 -0.81 -16.90 -12.07
CA PHE A 91 -1.37 -15.72 -11.44
C PHE A 91 -1.58 -14.58 -12.44
N VAL A 92 -2.80 -14.04 -12.49
CA VAL A 92 -3.13 -12.85 -13.30
C VAL A 92 -4.15 -11.99 -12.57
N HIS A 93 -3.82 -10.70 -12.43
CA HIS A 93 -4.73 -9.62 -12.06
C HIS A 93 -4.62 -8.50 -13.11
N ARG A 94 -5.54 -8.49 -14.08
CA ARG A 94 -5.58 -7.48 -15.16
C ARG A 94 -4.23 -7.41 -15.89
N THR A 95 -3.49 -6.31 -15.74
CA THR A 95 -2.18 -6.08 -16.38
C THR A 95 -0.99 -6.54 -15.54
N PHE A 96 -1.21 -7.00 -14.30
CA PHE A 96 -0.21 -7.64 -13.44
C PHE A 96 -0.35 -9.15 -13.58
N ASN A 97 0.72 -9.81 -13.98
CA ASN A 97 0.72 -11.24 -14.26
C ASN A 97 1.86 -11.95 -13.52
N SER A 98 2.03 -13.24 -13.78
CA SER A 98 3.04 -14.08 -13.15
C SER A 98 4.46 -13.55 -13.27
N ILE A 99 4.85 -12.99 -14.41
CA ILE A 99 6.17 -12.35 -14.58
C ILE A 99 6.37 -11.25 -13.53
N ASP A 100 5.36 -10.39 -13.37
CA ASP A 100 5.41 -9.30 -12.40
C ASP A 100 5.35 -9.85 -10.97
N PHE A 101 4.52 -10.86 -10.70
CA PHE A 101 4.36 -11.42 -9.37
C PHE A 101 5.63 -12.13 -8.89
N THR A 102 6.20 -13.00 -9.72
CA THR A 102 7.47 -13.69 -9.44
C THR A 102 8.60 -12.69 -9.19
N TYR A 103 8.65 -11.59 -9.95
CA TYR A 103 9.62 -10.53 -9.68
C TYR A 103 9.38 -9.87 -8.32
N PHE A 104 8.13 -9.54 -7.98
CA PHE A 104 7.79 -8.94 -6.69
C PHE A 104 8.21 -9.84 -5.52
N ILE A 105 8.05 -11.15 -5.62
CA ILE A 105 8.53 -12.11 -4.62
C ILE A 105 10.05 -12.04 -4.47
N LYS A 106 10.80 -12.04 -5.58
CA LYS A 106 12.27 -11.91 -5.55
C LYS A 106 12.74 -10.57 -4.99
N ALA A 107 12.08 -9.48 -5.37
CA ALA A 107 12.39 -8.13 -4.89
C ALA A 107 12.11 -7.98 -3.39
N LEU A 108 10.99 -8.53 -2.90
CA LEU A 108 10.70 -8.57 -1.47
C LEU A 108 11.74 -9.40 -0.72
N GLN A 109 12.13 -10.57 -1.22
CA GLN A 109 13.19 -11.38 -0.60
C GLN A 109 14.49 -10.59 -0.49
N HIS A 110 14.87 -9.89 -1.55
CA HIS A 110 16.05 -9.01 -1.55
C HIS A 110 15.94 -7.90 -0.50
N ILE A 111 14.79 -7.25 -0.37
CA ILE A 111 14.54 -6.22 0.65
C ILE A 111 14.63 -6.78 2.06
N TYR A 112 14.00 -7.92 2.35
CA TYR A 112 14.00 -8.50 3.70
C TYR A 112 15.35 -9.11 4.08
N LYS A 113 16.16 -9.57 3.11
CA LYS A 113 17.51 -10.12 3.38
C LYS A 113 18.60 -9.04 3.47
N ASN A 114 18.52 -7.99 2.64
CA ASN A 114 19.62 -7.04 2.45
C ASN A 114 19.33 -5.61 2.92
N HIS A 115 18.05 -5.26 3.12
CA HIS A 115 17.61 -3.89 3.46
C HIS A 115 16.75 -3.83 4.74
N ASN A 116 16.75 -4.88 5.56
CA ASN A 116 16.02 -4.95 6.83
C ASN A 116 14.49 -4.77 6.73
N GLY A 117 13.90 -5.12 5.58
CA GLY A 117 12.46 -5.10 5.37
C GLY A 117 11.92 -3.75 4.87
N LEU A 118 10.60 -3.70 4.61
CA LEU A 118 9.97 -2.55 3.97
C LEU A 118 10.05 -1.29 4.85
N GLU A 119 9.77 -1.39 6.16
CA GLU A 119 9.80 -0.24 7.07
C GLU A 119 11.17 0.47 7.07
N ALA A 120 12.27 -0.31 7.08
CA ALA A 120 13.62 0.22 7.06
C ALA A 120 13.92 0.99 5.77
N VAL A 121 13.49 0.48 4.61
CA VAL A 121 13.65 1.19 3.33
C VAL A 121 12.89 2.51 3.32
N PHE A 122 11.66 2.55 3.85
CA PHE A 122 10.89 3.80 3.88
C PHE A 122 11.46 4.81 4.87
N SER A 123 11.82 4.37 6.09
CA SER A 123 12.30 5.23 7.17
C SER A 123 13.68 5.83 6.91
N ALA A 124 14.55 5.15 6.15
CA ALA A 124 15.87 5.66 5.78
C ALA A 124 15.84 6.96 4.95
N TYR A 125 14.73 7.22 4.25
CA TYR A 125 14.59 8.35 3.32
C TYR A 125 13.35 9.21 3.57
N ALA A 126 12.70 9.03 4.72
CA ALA A 126 11.52 9.81 5.07
C ALA A 126 11.92 11.20 5.55
N ASP A 127 11.22 12.21 5.02
CA ASP A 127 11.25 13.55 5.60
C ASP A 127 10.15 13.67 6.66
N ALA A 128 10.36 14.54 7.65
CA ALA A 128 9.35 14.87 8.66
C ALA A 128 8.03 15.33 8.04
N THR A 129 8.09 15.89 6.83
CA THR A 129 6.93 16.46 6.13
C THR A 129 6.37 15.58 5.01
N SER A 130 7.11 14.58 4.53
CA SER A 130 6.68 13.82 3.35
C SER A 130 7.34 12.45 3.20
N THR A 131 6.54 11.45 2.82
CA THR A 131 7.01 10.13 2.38
C THR A 131 7.32 10.04 0.88
N GLN A 132 7.19 11.12 0.10
CA GLN A 132 7.37 11.05 -1.36
C GLN A 132 8.79 10.63 -1.75
N THR A 133 9.81 11.16 -1.06
CA THR A 133 11.21 10.76 -1.23
C THR A 133 11.40 9.29 -0.88
N SER A 134 10.80 8.81 0.22
CA SER A 134 10.82 7.38 0.57
C SER A 134 10.24 6.49 -0.53
N ILE A 135 9.13 6.88 -1.16
CA ILE A 135 8.53 6.11 -2.26
C ILE A 135 9.46 6.06 -3.47
N HIS A 136 10.12 7.17 -3.78
CA HIS A 136 11.12 7.23 -4.86
C HIS A 136 12.29 6.29 -4.59
N HIS A 137 12.82 6.28 -3.37
CA HIS A 137 13.92 5.39 -2.98
C HIS A 137 13.49 3.93 -2.88
N LEU A 138 12.29 3.64 -2.37
CA LEU A 138 11.70 2.30 -2.42
C LEU A 138 11.73 1.78 -3.86
N LYS A 139 11.30 2.57 -4.84
CA LYS A 139 11.30 2.13 -6.24
C LYS A 139 12.71 1.78 -6.73
N LYS A 140 13.74 2.54 -6.36
CA LYS A 140 15.13 2.22 -6.71
C LYS A 140 15.54 0.87 -6.11
N VAL A 141 15.35 0.70 -4.80
CA VAL A 141 15.70 -0.54 -4.08
C VAL A 141 14.92 -1.74 -4.63
N PHE A 142 13.63 -1.58 -4.87
CA PHE A 142 12.74 -2.63 -5.38
C PHE A 142 13.16 -3.14 -6.77
N PHE A 143 13.87 -2.30 -7.55
CA PHE A 143 14.32 -2.61 -8.89
C PHE A 143 15.85 -2.80 -9.02
N GLU A 144 16.54 -3.13 -7.92
CA GLU A 144 17.99 -3.44 -7.92
C GLU A 144 18.33 -4.75 -8.65
N LEU A 145 17.41 -5.72 -8.64
CA LEU A 145 17.57 -6.99 -9.37
C LEU A 145 17.20 -6.83 -10.84
N GLU A 146 17.80 -7.65 -11.72
CA GLU A 146 17.42 -7.71 -13.14
C GLU A 146 15.92 -7.98 -13.31
N HIS A 147 15.26 -7.17 -14.15
CA HIS A 147 13.82 -7.17 -14.25
C HIS A 147 13.30 -6.73 -15.62
N PRO A 148 12.10 -7.21 -16.02
CA PRO A 148 11.42 -6.71 -17.20
C PRO A 148 10.95 -5.25 -17.03
N GLN A 149 11.18 -4.41 -18.04
CA GLN A 149 10.73 -3.01 -18.03
C GLN A 149 9.22 -2.86 -17.77
N ARG A 150 8.41 -3.82 -18.23
CA ARG A 150 6.95 -3.82 -17.99
C ARG A 150 6.57 -3.82 -16.51
N THR A 151 7.41 -4.37 -15.63
CA THR A 151 7.11 -4.56 -14.21
C THR A 151 7.24 -3.25 -13.44
N GLN A 152 8.06 -2.32 -13.94
CA GLN A 152 8.27 -1.00 -13.31
C GLN A 152 7.02 -0.14 -13.22
N LYS A 153 5.99 -0.38 -14.05
CA LYS A 153 4.72 0.36 -14.00
C LYS A 153 3.89 0.06 -12.75
N HIS A 154 4.20 -1.02 -12.04
CA HIS A 154 3.43 -1.47 -10.88
C HIS A 154 3.82 -0.76 -9.58
N ILE A 155 5.01 -0.16 -9.52
CA ILE A 155 5.46 0.72 -8.44
C ILE A 155 5.56 2.14 -8.98
N SER A 156 4.67 3.02 -8.51
CA SER A 156 4.64 4.43 -8.91
C SER A 156 5.80 5.24 -8.30
N ASP A 157 6.18 6.33 -8.95
CA ASP A 157 7.23 7.25 -8.47
C ASP A 157 6.67 8.68 -8.41
N PRO A 158 6.49 9.26 -7.21
CA PRO A 158 5.94 10.61 -7.08
C PRO A 158 6.87 11.70 -7.63
N LEU A 159 8.19 11.49 -7.60
CA LEU A 159 9.15 12.44 -8.18
C LEU A 159 9.15 12.44 -9.71
N LYS A 160 8.42 11.50 -10.34
CA LYS A 160 8.13 11.47 -11.77
C LYS A 160 6.68 11.91 -12.10
N GLY A 161 6.02 12.62 -11.18
CA GLY A 161 4.69 13.18 -11.37
C GLY A 161 3.52 12.22 -11.12
N SER A 162 3.77 11.03 -10.55
CA SER A 162 2.69 10.11 -10.18
C SER A 162 2.05 10.47 -8.85
N ALA A 163 0.73 10.37 -8.72
CA ALA A 163 0.07 10.51 -7.41
C ALA A 163 0.35 9.36 -6.43
N ALA A 164 1.06 8.30 -6.86
CA ALA A 164 1.48 7.14 -6.07
C ALA A 164 0.37 6.50 -5.19
N LYS A 165 -0.89 6.56 -5.65
CA LYS A 165 -2.09 6.25 -4.86
C LYS A 165 -2.04 4.93 -4.10
N ARG A 166 -1.58 3.86 -4.77
CA ARG A 166 -1.49 2.51 -4.19
C ARG A 166 -0.48 2.45 -3.05
N ILE A 167 0.68 3.07 -3.20
CA ILE A 167 1.73 3.07 -2.18
C ILE A 167 1.33 3.98 -1.02
N ASN A 168 0.70 5.13 -1.30
CA ASN A 168 0.14 5.99 -0.25
C ASN A 168 -0.96 5.26 0.56
N MET A 169 -1.79 4.45 -0.08
CA MET A 169 -2.77 3.60 0.62
C MET A 169 -2.07 2.55 1.51
N PHE A 170 -1.06 1.86 1.00
CA PHE A 170 -0.22 0.95 1.80
C PHE A 170 0.41 1.64 3.01
N LEU A 171 1.02 2.81 2.80
CA LEU A 171 1.63 3.60 3.88
C LEU A 171 0.60 4.04 4.92
N ARG A 172 -0.61 4.43 4.49
CA ARG A 172 -1.71 4.72 5.42
C ARG A 172 -1.99 3.54 6.34
N TRP A 173 -2.10 2.33 5.78
CA TRP A 173 -2.34 1.11 6.57
C TRP A 173 -1.23 0.83 7.58
N MET A 174 0.03 1.03 7.20
CA MET A 174 1.18 0.69 8.04
C MET A 174 1.51 1.74 9.11
N VAL A 175 1.33 3.02 8.79
CA VAL A 175 1.81 4.15 9.62
C VAL A 175 0.68 4.77 10.46
N ARG A 176 -0.53 4.92 9.90
CA ARG A 176 -1.63 5.55 10.63
C ARG A 176 -2.13 4.60 11.71
N LYS A 177 -2.01 5.00 12.97
CA LYS A 177 -2.68 4.34 14.10
C LYS A 177 -4.00 5.05 14.36
N ASP A 178 -5.11 4.43 13.99
CA ASP A 178 -6.44 4.94 14.32
C ASP A 178 -7.01 4.29 15.59
N ASN A 179 -8.11 4.86 16.09
CA ASN A 179 -8.74 4.42 17.34
C ASN A 179 -9.77 3.30 17.14
N ALA A 180 -10.06 2.90 15.90
CA ALA A 180 -11.05 1.89 15.56
C ALA A 180 -10.43 0.54 15.17
N GLY A 181 -9.12 0.49 14.97
CA GLY A 181 -8.40 -0.72 14.55
C GLY A 181 -8.55 -1.04 13.07
N VAL A 182 -8.84 -0.04 12.22
CA VAL A 182 -8.95 -0.24 10.77
C VAL A 182 -7.55 -0.34 10.15
N ASP A 183 -6.74 0.71 10.30
CA ASP A 183 -5.34 0.70 9.91
C ASP A 183 -4.49 0.13 11.06
N PHE A 184 -3.37 -0.51 10.70
CA PHE A 184 -2.54 -1.26 11.65
C PHE A 184 -1.69 -0.33 12.51
N GLY A 185 -1.12 0.72 11.90
CA GLY A 185 -0.19 1.63 12.56
C GLY A 185 1.00 0.91 13.21
N ILE A 186 1.46 -0.20 12.62
CA ILE A 186 2.56 -1.03 13.13
C ILE A 186 3.94 -0.41 12.90
N TRP A 187 4.08 0.48 11.92
CA TRP A 187 5.31 1.24 11.70
C TRP A 187 5.38 2.42 12.66
N LYS A 188 6.46 2.47 13.44
CA LYS A 188 6.67 3.51 14.48
C LYS A 188 7.74 4.52 14.10
N THR A 189 8.51 4.20 13.07
CA THR A 189 9.61 5.03 12.56
C THR A 189 9.14 6.20 11.71
N LEU A 190 7.87 6.20 11.27
CA LEU A 190 7.27 7.26 10.44
C LEU A 190 6.13 7.95 11.18
N SER A 191 6.01 9.27 10.98
CA SER A 191 4.89 10.05 11.51
C SER A 191 3.69 9.98 10.56
N PRO A 192 2.45 9.79 11.05
CA PRO A 192 1.24 9.94 10.24
C PRO A 192 1.13 11.31 9.52
N SER A 193 1.74 12.37 10.08
CA SER A 193 1.75 13.70 9.46
C SER A 193 2.58 13.79 8.18
N SER A 194 3.49 12.83 7.94
CA SER A 194 4.31 12.76 6.73
C SER A 194 3.60 12.08 5.56
N LEU A 195 2.44 11.46 5.79
CA LEU A 195 1.69 10.71 4.79
C LEU A 195 0.99 11.65 3.79
N SER A 196 1.07 11.31 2.51
CA SER A 196 0.25 11.94 1.46
C SER A 196 -1.19 11.40 1.49
N CYS A 197 -2.16 12.29 1.35
CA CYS A 197 -3.54 11.95 0.99
C CYS A 197 -3.76 12.29 -0.49
N PRO A 198 -3.47 11.37 -1.41
CA PRO A 198 -3.48 11.69 -2.83
C PRO A 198 -4.90 12.01 -3.30
N LEU A 199 -5.05 13.15 -3.99
CA LEU A 199 -6.34 13.61 -4.45
C LEU A 199 -6.80 12.79 -5.67
N ASP A 200 -7.94 12.13 -5.53
CA ASP A 200 -8.71 11.68 -6.68
C ASP A 200 -9.77 12.71 -7.07
N VAL A 201 -10.46 12.45 -8.18
CA VAL A 201 -11.47 13.38 -8.72
C VAL A 201 -12.57 13.64 -7.68
N HIS A 202 -12.99 12.61 -6.95
CA HIS A 202 -14.10 12.72 -6.00
C HIS A 202 -13.67 13.45 -4.72
N SER A 203 -12.62 12.95 -4.06
CA SER A 203 -12.02 13.55 -2.86
C SER A 203 -11.58 14.99 -3.09
N GLY A 204 -10.93 15.28 -4.22
CA GLY A 204 -10.55 16.65 -4.58
C GLY A 204 -11.75 17.57 -4.76
N ASN A 205 -12.84 17.10 -5.37
CA ASN A 205 -14.07 17.88 -5.51
C ASN A 205 -14.75 18.12 -4.16
N VAL A 206 -14.88 17.10 -3.32
CA VAL A 206 -15.44 17.25 -1.96
C VAL A 206 -14.62 18.25 -1.15
N ALA A 207 -13.29 18.14 -1.18
CA ALA A 207 -12.40 19.07 -0.47
C ALA A 207 -12.55 20.53 -0.95
N ARG A 208 -12.76 20.76 -2.25
CA ARG A 208 -13.05 22.10 -2.79
C ARG A 208 -14.43 22.62 -2.37
N VAL A 209 -15.45 21.77 -2.41
CA VAL A 209 -16.80 22.10 -1.94
C VAL A 209 -16.80 22.48 -0.45
N LEU A 210 -15.97 21.80 0.35
CA LEU A 210 -15.79 22.08 1.77
C LEU A 210 -14.83 23.25 2.05
N GLY A 211 -14.21 23.86 1.04
CA GLY A 211 -13.25 24.95 1.20
C GLY A 211 -11.88 24.54 1.75
N LEU A 212 -11.58 23.25 1.84
CA LEU A 212 -10.28 22.72 2.27
C LEU A 212 -9.19 22.93 1.21
N LEU A 213 -9.60 23.03 -0.05
CA LEU A 213 -8.70 23.26 -1.18
C LEU A 213 -9.21 24.42 -2.03
N THR A 214 -8.31 25.34 -2.36
CA THR A 214 -8.55 26.42 -3.34
C THR A 214 -7.92 26.09 -4.71
N ARG A 215 -6.91 25.22 -4.73
CA ARG A 215 -6.18 24.79 -5.93
C ARG A 215 -6.98 23.78 -6.79
N LYS A 216 -6.69 23.73 -8.10
CA LYS A 216 -7.41 22.91 -9.09
C LYS A 216 -6.78 21.56 -9.39
N GLN A 217 -5.49 21.39 -9.10
CA GLN A 217 -4.73 20.17 -9.40
C GLN A 217 -5.17 19.01 -8.50
N ASN A 218 -5.18 17.79 -9.06
CA ASN A 218 -5.39 16.55 -8.33
C ASN A 218 -4.09 15.73 -8.39
N ASP A 219 -3.24 15.90 -7.39
CA ASP A 219 -1.90 15.32 -7.27
C ASP A 219 -1.72 14.65 -5.89
N ALA A 220 -0.50 14.22 -5.59
CA ALA A 220 -0.13 13.56 -4.33
C ALA A 220 -0.12 14.55 -3.14
#